data_AF-X1CS93-F1
#
_entry.id   AF-X1CS93-F1
#
_cell.length_a   1.000
_cell.length_b   1.000
_cell.length_c   1.000
_cell.angle_alpha   90.00
_cell.angle_beta   90.00
_cell.angle_gamma   90.00
#
_symmetry.space_group_name_H-M   'P 1'
#
loop_
_entity.id
_entity.type
_entity.pdbx_description
1 polymer ?
#
loop_
_entity_poly.entity_id
_entity_poly.type
_entity_poly.pdbx_seq_one_letter_code
_entity_poly.pdbx_strand_id
1 'polypeptide(L)'
;MSKEDDERFIITVKSNNKDLLAFTKLVSNRKKRFEQASSEPIKSDPINELSQKLHPDRQDLVISEIKEETKSTKTFKLVPDPDSTTKSLAYFRAGQYLSLKVNVNGVIITRPYSISSSPMDALNGSYDITIAPIGSILE
;
A
#
# COMPACT_ATOMS: atom_id res chain seq x y z
N MET A 1 -23.98 -27.03 -25.24
CA MET A 1 -23.31 -26.36 -26.38
C MET A 1 -24.24 -25.27 -26.89
N SER A 2 -24.32 -24.14 -26.18
CA SER A 2 -24.88 -22.89 -26.69
C SER A 2 -23.71 -21.94 -26.91
N LYS A 3 -23.59 -21.42 -28.13
CA LYS A 3 -22.67 -20.34 -28.48
C LYS A 3 -23.35 -19.05 -27.99
N GLU A 4 -23.02 -18.63 -26.78
CA GLU A 4 -23.39 -17.30 -26.27
C GLU A 4 -22.36 -16.28 -26.76
N ASP A 5 -22.79 -15.54 -27.79
CA ASP A 5 -22.56 -14.13 -28.03
C ASP A 5 -21.18 -13.56 -27.67
N ASP A 6 -20.25 -13.75 -28.60
CA ASP A 6 -19.05 -12.92 -28.76
C ASP A 6 -19.48 -11.50 -29.22
N GLU A 7 -20.00 -10.69 -28.31
CA GLU A 7 -20.20 -9.26 -28.54
C GLU A 7 -18.83 -8.59 -28.68
N ARG A 8 -18.35 -8.50 -29.92
CA ARG A 8 -17.17 -7.71 -30.28
C ARG A 8 -17.46 -6.25 -29.98
N PHE A 9 -16.95 -5.75 -28.85
CA PHE A 9 -16.95 -4.32 -28.54
C PHE A 9 -16.26 -3.54 -29.67
N ILE A 10 -17.04 -2.80 -30.46
CA ILE A 10 -16.52 -1.92 -31.50
C ILE A 10 -16.01 -0.65 -30.82
N ILE A 11 -14.72 -0.66 -30.45
CA ILE A 11 -14.04 0.53 -29.94
C ILE A 11 -13.79 1.48 -31.11
N THR A 12 -14.58 2.55 -31.19
CA THR A 12 -14.37 3.62 -32.16
C THR A 12 -13.57 4.76 -31.51
N VAL A 13 -12.26 4.81 -31.76
CA VAL A 13 -11.42 5.94 -31.35
C VAL A 13 -11.67 7.11 -32.31
N LYS A 14 -12.60 7.99 -31.94
CA LYS A 14 -12.81 9.26 -32.67
C LYS A 14 -11.72 10.26 -32.28
N SER A 15 -10.59 10.24 -32.97
CA SER A 15 -9.64 11.36 -32.90
C SER A 15 -10.31 12.58 -33.53
N ASN A 16 -10.75 13.52 -32.70
CA ASN A 16 -11.37 14.74 -33.16
C ASN A 16 -10.29 15.81 -33.33
N ASN A 17 -10.16 16.41 -34.51
CA ASN A 17 -9.23 17.54 -34.77
C ASN A 17 -9.40 18.69 -33.76
N LYS A 18 -10.55 18.76 -33.09
CA LYS A 18 -10.82 19.67 -31.96
C LYS A 18 -9.89 19.44 -30.76
N ASP A 19 -9.49 18.21 -30.46
CA ASP A 19 -8.56 17.91 -29.36
C ASP A 19 -7.17 18.43 -29.70
N LEU A 20 -6.69 18.19 -30.93
CA LEU A 20 -5.45 18.77 -31.48
C LEU A 20 -5.42 20.29 -31.33
N LEU A 21 -6.52 20.98 -31.66
CA LEU A 21 -6.64 22.43 -31.47
C LEU A 21 -6.68 22.83 -29.99
N ALA A 22 -7.28 22.04 -29.11
CA ALA A 22 -7.29 22.28 -27.67
C ALA A 22 -5.89 22.20 -27.05
N PHE A 23 -5.03 21.29 -27.55
CA PHE A 23 -3.63 21.17 -27.11
C PHE A 23 -2.83 22.47 -27.33
N THR A 24 -3.08 23.18 -28.43
CA THR A 24 -2.37 24.45 -28.74
C THR A 24 -2.62 25.55 -27.69
N LYS A 25 -3.76 25.51 -27.00
CA LYS A 25 -4.17 26.51 -26.01
C LYS A 25 -3.83 26.12 -24.56
N LEU A 26 -3.23 24.96 -24.33
CA LEU A 26 -2.96 24.47 -22.98
C LEU A 26 -2.04 25.40 -22.19
N VAL A 27 -0.95 25.87 -22.80
CA VAL A 27 0.03 26.71 -22.10
C VAL A 27 -0.57 28.06 -21.71
N SER A 28 -1.30 28.71 -22.61
CA SER A 28 -1.95 30.00 -22.32
C SER A 28 -3.06 29.85 -21.29
N ASN A 29 -3.87 28.79 -21.36
CA ASN A 29 -4.90 28.51 -20.36
C ASN A 29 -4.31 28.22 -18.98
N ARG A 30 -3.17 27.49 -18.89
CA ARG A 30 -2.47 27.27 -17.61
C ARG A 30 -1.96 28.57 -17.01
N LYS A 31 -1.33 29.43 -17.81
CA LYS A 31 -0.86 30.75 -17.34
C LYS A 31 -1.98 31.61 -16.78
N LYS A 32 -3.11 31.71 -17.49
CA LYS A 32 -4.30 32.42 -17.00
C LYS A 32 -4.83 31.83 -15.69
N ARG A 33 -4.86 30.50 -15.57
CA ARG A 33 -5.26 29.81 -14.32
C ARG A 33 -4.30 30.11 -13.17
N PHE A 34 -2.99 30.20 -13.42
CA PHE A 34 -2.02 30.57 -12.39
C PHE A 34 -2.16 32.03 -11.95
N GLU A 35 -2.38 32.94 -12.89
CA GLU A 35 -2.64 34.36 -12.57
C GLU A 35 -3.94 34.56 -11.77
N GLN A 36 -4.96 33.74 -12.03
CA GLN A 36 -6.25 33.78 -11.32
C GLN A 36 -6.26 32.97 -10.02
N ALA A 37 -5.24 32.15 -9.77
CA ALA A 37 -5.20 31.30 -8.58
C ALA A 37 -4.97 32.14 -7.32
N SER A 38 -5.52 31.68 -6.19
CA SER A 38 -5.25 32.27 -4.88
C SER A 38 -3.78 32.11 -4.52
N SER A 39 -3.22 33.11 -3.85
CA SER A 39 -1.89 33.06 -3.24
C SER A 39 -1.88 32.38 -1.87
N GLU A 40 -3.04 31.97 -1.36
CA GLU A 40 -3.12 31.23 -0.09
C GLU A 40 -2.42 29.87 -0.20
N PRO A 41 -1.62 29.47 0.80
CA PRO A 41 -0.98 28.17 0.80
C PRO A 41 -2.00 27.05 0.91
N ILE A 42 -1.77 25.97 0.16
CA ILE A 42 -2.59 24.75 0.25
C ILE A 42 -2.42 24.17 1.66
N LYS A 43 -3.52 24.13 2.43
CA LYS A 43 -3.52 23.67 3.83
C LYS A 43 -3.56 22.15 3.95
N SER A 44 -4.25 21.48 3.04
CA SER A 44 -4.42 20.03 3.01
C SER A 44 -4.39 19.56 1.56
N ASP A 45 -3.52 18.61 1.26
CA ASP A 45 -3.49 17.94 -0.04
C ASP A 45 -3.92 16.49 0.16
N PRO A 46 -5.15 16.11 -0.26
CA PRO A 46 -5.68 14.77 -0.03
C PRO A 46 -4.85 13.68 -0.70
N ILE A 47 -4.11 14.00 -1.78
CA ILE A 47 -3.23 13.05 -2.45
C ILE A 47 -1.98 12.79 -1.60
N ASN A 48 -1.38 13.84 -1.04
CA ASN A 48 -0.22 13.69 -0.17
C ASN A 48 -0.59 12.96 1.13
N GLU A 49 -1.74 13.30 1.72
CA GLU A 49 -2.26 12.61 2.90
C GLU A 49 -2.49 11.11 2.62
N LEU A 50 -3.06 10.78 1.46
CA LEU A 50 -3.25 9.39 1.06
C LEU A 50 -1.90 8.68 0.83
N SER A 51 -0.95 9.36 0.19
CA SER A 51 0.40 8.83 -0.03
C SER A 51 1.09 8.48 1.28
N GLN A 52 1.00 9.36 2.29
CA GLN A 52 1.56 9.11 3.62
C GLN A 52 0.89 7.93 4.33
N LYS A 53 -0.41 7.74 4.15
CA LYS A 53 -1.15 6.59 4.72
C LYS A 53 -0.78 5.27 4.03
N LEU A 54 -0.55 5.28 2.72
CA LEU A 54 -0.23 4.08 1.94
C LEU A 54 1.25 3.69 2.02
N HIS A 55 2.14 4.67 2.15
CA HIS A 55 3.58 4.48 2.10
C HIS A 55 4.29 5.27 3.21
N PRO A 56 4.04 4.94 4.49
CA PRO A 56 4.80 5.54 5.59
C PRO A 56 6.27 5.08 5.52
N ASP A 57 7.19 5.98 5.89
CA ASP A 57 8.63 5.69 5.91
C ASP A 57 8.99 4.55 6.89
N ARG A 58 8.27 4.49 8.01
CA ARG A 58 8.41 3.47 9.04
C ARG A 58 7.08 3.29 9.77
N GLN A 59 6.80 2.05 10.16
CA GLN A 59 5.72 1.68 11.07
C GLN A 59 6.33 0.92 12.25
N ASP A 60 6.03 1.37 13.46
CA ASP A 60 6.40 0.71 14.69
C ASP A 60 5.26 -0.20 15.11
N LEU A 61 5.58 -1.48 15.33
CA LEU A 61 4.63 -2.56 15.52
C LEU A 61 4.98 -3.35 16.75
N VAL A 62 3.96 -3.83 17.46
CA VAL A 62 4.08 -4.75 18.59
C VAL A 62 3.35 -6.04 18.28
N ILE A 63 3.84 -7.15 18.85
CA ILE A 63 3.17 -8.45 18.74
C ILE A 63 2.00 -8.46 19.72
N SER A 64 0.78 -8.57 19.22
CA SER A 64 -0.43 -8.69 20.05
C SER A 64 -0.79 -10.15 20.35
N GLU A 65 -0.46 -11.06 19.43
CA GLU A 65 -0.84 -12.47 19.53
C GLU A 65 0.21 -13.33 18.82
N ILE A 66 0.45 -14.53 19.36
CA ILE A 66 1.28 -15.56 18.75
C ILE A 66 0.43 -16.82 18.60
N LYS A 67 0.27 -17.29 17.37
CA LYS A 67 -0.42 -18.53 17.04
C LYS A 67 0.58 -19.58 16.60
N GLU A 68 0.57 -20.73 17.27
CA GLU A 68 1.34 -21.91 16.87
C GLU A 68 0.63 -22.58 15.68
N GLU A 69 1.28 -22.64 14.51
CA GLU A 69 0.73 -23.32 13.33
C GLU A 69 1.24 -24.76 13.24
N THR A 70 2.53 -24.95 13.53
CA THR A 70 3.18 -26.27 13.59
C THR A 70 4.15 -26.31 14.77
N LYS A 71 4.88 -27.42 14.94
CA LYS A 71 5.92 -27.54 15.98
C LYS A 71 7.01 -26.45 15.89
N SER A 72 7.26 -25.91 14.70
CA SER A 72 8.33 -24.93 14.46
C SER A 72 7.84 -23.61 13.86
N THR A 73 6.69 -23.60 13.19
CA THR A 73 6.16 -22.43 12.51
C THR A 73 5.16 -21.69 13.38
N LYS A 74 5.34 -20.37 13.49
CA LYS A 74 4.45 -19.49 14.23
C LYS A 74 3.93 -18.36 13.36
N THR A 75 2.69 -17.96 13.62
CA THR A 75 2.09 -16.73 13.09
C THR A 75 2.10 -15.68 14.19
N PHE A 76 2.62 -14.50 13.88
CA PHE A 76 2.66 -13.35 14.76
C PHE A 76 1.67 -12.31 14.25
N LYS A 77 0.70 -11.95 15.08
CA LYS A 77 -0.18 -10.81 14.82
C LYS A 77 0.49 -9.54 15.32
N LEU A 78 0.64 -8.59 14.41
CA LEU A 78 1.28 -7.31 14.61
C LEU A 78 0.22 -6.21 14.59
N VAL A 79 0.25 -5.33 15.58
CA VAL A 79 -0.60 -4.14 15.68
C VAL A 79 0.26 -2.88 15.83
N PRO A 80 -0.26 -1.68 15.53
CA PRO A 80 0.46 -0.44 15.77
C PRO A 80 0.95 -0.35 17.22
N ASP A 81 2.20 0.05 17.41
CA ASP A 81 2.74 0.31 18.74
C ASP A 81 2.01 1.53 19.36
N PRO A 82 1.28 1.35 20.48
CA PRO A 82 0.50 2.42 21.10
C PRO A 82 1.36 3.60 21.58
N ASP A 83 2.62 3.33 21.93
CA ASP A 83 3.56 4.32 22.44
C ASP A 83 4.31 5.06 21.31
N SER A 84 4.07 4.66 20.06
CA SER A 84 4.70 5.24 18.87
C SER A 84 3.84 6.29 18.15
N THR A 85 4.41 6.89 17.11
CA THR A 85 3.69 7.74 16.16
C THR A 85 2.80 6.95 15.20
N THR A 86 2.93 5.62 15.15
CA THR A 86 2.14 4.76 14.27
C THR A 86 0.73 4.63 14.82
N LYS A 87 -0.25 5.30 14.20
CA LYS A 87 -1.66 5.26 14.63
C LYS A 87 -2.52 4.30 13.84
N SER A 88 -2.12 3.99 12.61
CA SER A 88 -2.83 3.09 11.70
C SER A 88 -1.84 2.36 10.82
N LEU A 89 -2.23 1.17 10.38
CA LEU A 89 -1.43 0.38 9.46
C LEU A 89 -1.63 0.83 8.01
N ALA A 90 -0.54 0.83 7.25
CA ALA A 90 -0.56 1.05 5.81
C ALA A 90 -1.34 -0.06 5.10
N TYR A 91 -2.11 0.32 4.08
CA TYR A 91 -2.79 -0.67 3.26
C TYR A 91 -1.81 -1.37 2.31
N PHE A 92 -2.13 -2.61 1.96
CA PHE A 92 -1.29 -3.41 1.07
C PHE A 92 -2.14 -4.21 0.09
N ARG A 93 -1.51 -4.68 -0.99
CA ARG A 93 -2.09 -5.60 -1.97
C ARG A 93 -1.67 -7.02 -1.65
N ALA A 94 -2.56 -7.99 -1.91
CA ALA A 94 -2.24 -9.40 -1.72
C ALA A 94 -0.92 -9.79 -2.42
N GLY A 95 -0.09 -10.58 -1.75
CA GLY A 95 1.23 -10.98 -2.23
C GLY A 95 2.37 -10.01 -1.89
N GLN A 96 2.10 -8.90 -1.21
CA GLN A 96 3.15 -8.02 -0.67
C GLN A 96 3.76 -8.56 0.63
N TYR A 97 4.91 -8.00 1.00
CA TYR A 97 5.69 -8.35 2.17
C TYR A 97 6.00 -7.11 3.02
N LEU A 98 6.31 -7.34 4.29
CA LEU A 98 6.80 -6.33 5.22
C LEU A 98 8.31 -6.50 5.43
N SER A 99 9.06 -5.39 5.41
CA SER A 99 10.49 -5.39 5.76
C SER A 99 10.64 -5.08 7.24
N LEU A 100 10.92 -6.11 8.05
CA LEU A 100 11.09 -5.96 9.50
C LEU A 100 12.51 -5.54 9.83
N LYS A 101 12.63 -4.47 10.63
CA LYS A 101 13.88 -4.02 11.23
C LYS A 101 13.84 -4.35 12.72
N VAL A 102 14.72 -5.24 13.17
CA VAL A 102 14.74 -5.71 14.56
C VAL A 102 16.14 -5.54 15.11
N ASN A 103 16.26 -5.13 16.37
CA ASN A 103 17.51 -5.13 17.11
C ASN A 103 17.65 -6.44 17.87
N VAL A 104 18.66 -7.24 17.53
CA VAL A 104 18.99 -8.50 18.21
C VAL A 104 20.40 -8.35 18.78
N ASN A 105 20.51 -8.33 20.11
CA ASN A 105 21.79 -8.23 20.82
C ASN A 105 22.66 -7.04 20.37
N GLY A 106 22.04 -5.88 20.10
CA GLY A 106 22.74 -4.67 19.64
C GLY A 106 22.97 -4.59 18.13
N VAL A 107 22.64 -5.64 17.38
CA VAL A 107 22.78 -5.68 15.91
C VAL A 107 21.41 -5.47 15.27
N ILE A 108 21.31 -4.47 14.39
CA ILE A 108 20.10 -4.21 13.62
C ILE A 108 20.08 -5.14 12.41
N ILE A 109 19.11 -6.06 12.39
CA ILE A 109 18.84 -6.96 11.27
C ILE A 109 17.61 -6.48 10.50
N THR A 110 17.63 -6.63 9.18
CA THR A 110 16.49 -6.33 8.30
C THR A 110 16.14 -7.53 7.45
N ARG A 111 14.89 -7.99 7.50
CA ARG A 111 14.41 -9.16 6.75
C ARG A 111 13.01 -8.94 6.18
N PRO A 112 12.76 -9.30 4.92
CA PRO A 112 11.42 -9.30 4.35
C PRO A 112 10.65 -10.55 4.78
N TYR A 113 9.39 -10.38 5.19
CA TYR A 113 8.44 -11.45 5.48
C TYR A 113 7.13 -11.18 4.76
N SER A 114 6.61 -12.19 4.05
CA SER A 114 5.31 -12.09 3.39
C SER A 114 4.20 -11.89 4.41
N ILE A 115 3.26 -11.00 4.09
CA ILE A 115 2.07 -10.80 4.93
C ILE A 115 1.13 -11.97 4.67
N SER A 116 0.75 -12.69 5.72
CA SER A 116 -0.16 -13.84 5.66
C SER A 116 -1.62 -13.47 5.94
N SER A 117 -1.89 -12.27 6.46
CA SER A 117 -3.25 -11.73 6.62
C SER A 117 -3.79 -11.13 5.31
N SER A 118 -5.10 -10.83 5.30
CA SER A 118 -5.74 -10.16 4.17
C SER A 118 -5.54 -8.63 4.25
N PRO A 119 -5.68 -7.90 3.12
CA PRO A 119 -5.73 -6.44 3.15
C PRO A 119 -6.83 -5.88 4.06
N MET A 120 -7.95 -6.60 4.23
CA MET A 120 -9.03 -6.20 5.13
C MET A 120 -8.56 -6.16 6.59
N ASP A 121 -7.69 -7.08 7.00
CA ASP A 121 -7.17 -7.13 8.37
C ASP A 121 -6.28 -5.91 8.67
N ALA A 122 -5.56 -5.39 7.67
CA ALA A 122 -4.81 -4.15 7.83
C ALA A 122 -5.71 -2.93 8.07
N LEU A 123 -6.88 -2.88 7.43
CA LEU A 123 -7.90 -1.85 7.71
C LEU A 123 -8.44 -1.96 9.13
N ASN A 124 -8.53 -3.19 9.65
CA ASN A 124 -8.91 -3.46 11.04
C ASN A 124 -7.73 -3.29 12.03
N GLY A 125 -6.54 -2.92 11.54
CA GLY A 125 -5.40 -2.56 12.38
C GLY A 125 -4.46 -3.71 12.72
N SER A 126 -4.43 -4.80 11.95
CA SER A 126 -3.48 -5.90 12.15
C SER A 126 -2.81 -6.43 10.88
N TYR A 127 -1.55 -6.82 11.00
CA TYR A 127 -0.87 -7.70 10.04
C TYR A 127 -0.57 -9.04 10.68
N ASP A 128 -0.73 -10.12 9.93
CA ASP A 128 -0.16 -11.41 10.33
C ASP A 128 1.07 -11.71 9.48
N ILE A 129 2.12 -12.20 10.15
CA ILE A 129 3.30 -12.76 9.49
C ILE A 129 3.54 -14.16 10.01
N THR A 130 3.71 -15.10 9.10
CA THR A 130 4.01 -16.51 9.44
C THR A 130 5.48 -16.79 9.17
N ILE A 131 6.20 -17.20 10.20
CA ILE A 131 7.65 -17.42 10.14
C ILE A 131 7.94 -18.87 10.48
N ALA A 132 8.65 -19.54 9.57
CA ALA A 132 9.30 -20.81 9.82
C ALA A 132 10.80 -20.59 10.07
N PRO A 133 11.37 -21.15 11.16
CA PRO A 133 12.79 -21.05 11.44
C PRO A 133 13.61 -21.84 10.42
N ILE A 134 14.77 -21.31 10.06
CA ILE A 134 15.75 -22.04 9.25
C ILE A 134 16.34 -23.15 10.11
N GLY A 135 16.09 -24.40 9.72
CA GLY A 135 16.59 -25.60 10.42
C GLY A 135 15.51 -26.63 10.78
N SER A 136 14.22 -26.35 10.58
CA SER A 136 13.12 -27.27 10.92
C SER A 136 12.82 -28.36 9.89
N ILE A 137 13.74 -28.63 8.95
CA ILE A 137 13.63 -29.74 7.97
C ILE A 137 14.24 -31.06 8.51
N LEU A 138 14.64 -31.11 9.78
CA LEU A 138 15.14 -32.35 10.40
C LEU A 138 14.38 -32.59 11.70
N GLU A 139 13.25 -33.30 11.61
CA GLU A 139 12.73 -34.26 12.60
C GLU A 139 11.51 -35.01 12.05
#